data_AF-A0A7W0QLJ0-F1
#
_entry.id   AF-A0A7W0QLJ0-F1
#
_cell.length_a   1.000
_cell.length_b   1.000
_cell.length_c   1.000
_cell.angle_alpha   90.00
_cell.angle_beta   90.00
_cell.angle_gamma   90.00
#
_symmetry.space_group_name_H-M   'P 1'
#
loop_
_entity.id
_entity.type
_entity.pdbx_description
1 polymer ?
#
loop_
_entity_poly.entity_id
_entity_poly.type
_entity_poly.pdbx_seq_one_letter_code
_entity_poly.pdbx_strand_id
1 'polypeptide(L)'
;MSTATLDVSAVRARFTALDRQLAFFDGPGGTQCPDTVIDAIADYLRSSNANIGASYETSRRTDELVTHSRERAAFFLGCSSDEVAFGPSMTALNFLLTRAFARTVREGDEVVVTALDHDANV
;
A
#
# COMPACT_ATOMS: atom_id res chain seq x y z
N MET A 1 -7.42 20.61 -21.82
CA MET A 1 -7.66 19.82 -20.59
C MET A 1 -8.21 20.77 -19.55
N SER A 2 -9.41 20.48 -19.01
CA SER A 2 -9.97 21.27 -17.91
C SER A 2 -9.14 21.00 -16.66
N THR A 3 -8.43 22.00 -16.16
CA THR A 3 -7.80 21.94 -14.84
C THR A 3 -8.92 21.94 -13.81
N ALA A 4 -9.31 20.76 -13.33
CA ALA A 4 -10.16 20.65 -12.17
C ALA A 4 -9.47 21.35 -11.00
N THR A 5 -10.07 22.43 -10.51
CA THR A 5 -9.58 23.13 -9.31
C THR A 5 -9.73 22.20 -8.12
N LEU A 6 -8.64 21.96 -7.40
CA LEU A 6 -8.66 21.13 -6.19
C LEU A 6 -9.45 21.84 -5.09
N ASP A 7 -10.56 21.26 -4.66
CA ASP A 7 -11.30 21.70 -3.47
C ASP A 7 -10.64 21.11 -2.21
N VAL A 8 -9.77 21.91 -1.59
CA VAL A 8 -9.04 21.52 -0.38
C VAL A 8 -9.98 21.29 0.80
N SER A 9 -11.05 22.07 0.92
CA SER A 9 -12.02 21.94 2.02
C SER A 9 -12.75 20.61 1.91
N ALA A 10 -13.18 20.24 0.71
CA ALA A 10 -13.81 18.94 0.45
C ALA A 10 -12.86 17.77 0.74
N VAL A 11 -11.57 17.89 0.42
CA VAL A 11 -10.58 16.85 0.75
C VAL A 11 -10.39 16.74 2.27
N ARG A 12 -10.22 17.86 2.98
CA ARG A 12 -10.01 17.87 4.44
C ARG A 12 -11.19 17.28 5.20
N ALA A 13 -12.41 17.48 4.71
CA ALA A 13 -13.62 16.93 5.31
C ALA A 13 -13.68 15.39 5.31
N ARG A 14 -12.79 14.71 4.56
CA ARG A 14 -12.70 13.23 4.53
C ARG A 14 -11.80 12.63 5.62
N PHE A 15 -11.22 13.47 6.48
CA PHE A 15 -10.29 13.07 7.53
C PHE A 15 -10.78 13.64 8.86
N THR A 16 -11.60 12.90 9.59
CA THR A 16 -12.07 13.32 10.92
C THR A 16 -10.90 13.62 11.87
N ALA A 17 -9.74 12.99 11.67
CA ALA A 17 -8.52 13.28 12.41
C ALA A 17 -8.05 14.75 12.33
N LEU A 18 -8.49 15.52 11.33
CA LEU A 18 -8.15 16.93 11.14
C LEU A 18 -9.12 17.90 11.84
N ASP A 19 -10.25 17.42 12.39
CA ASP A 19 -11.23 18.27 13.10
C ASP A 19 -10.76 18.57 14.53
N ARG A 20 -9.69 19.35 14.63
CA ARG A 20 -9.05 19.76 15.88
C ARG A 20 -8.14 20.96 15.64
N GLN A 21 -7.79 21.66 16.71
CA GLN A 21 -6.82 22.76 16.67
C GLN A 21 -5.36 22.24 16.64
N LEU A 22 -5.02 21.44 15.63
CA LEU A 22 -3.68 20.89 15.42
C LEU A 22 -3.35 20.90 13.92
N ALA A 23 -2.14 21.33 13.58
CA ALA A 23 -1.61 21.26 12.21
C ALA A 23 -0.55 20.15 12.14
N PHE A 24 -0.76 19.19 11.23
CA PHE A 24 0.16 18.09 10.97
C PHE A 24 1.13 18.48 9.85
N PHE A 25 2.41 18.61 10.20
CA PHE A 25 3.52 18.86 9.26
C PHE A 25 4.51 17.68 9.23
N ASP A 26 4.06 16.49 9.62
CA ASP A 26 4.83 15.26 9.79
C ASP A 26 4.48 14.19 8.74
N GLY A 27 3.94 14.59 7.59
CA GLY A 27 3.54 13.67 6.51
C GLY A 27 4.56 12.58 6.17
N PRO A 28 5.88 12.87 6.11
CA PRO A 28 6.91 11.84 5.91
C PRO A 28 6.98 10.77 7.01
N GLY A 29 6.59 11.09 8.25
CA GLY A 29 6.50 10.14 9.36
C GLY A 29 5.20 9.33 9.37
N GLY A 30 4.17 9.78 8.65
CA GLY A 30 2.89 9.10 8.51
C GLY A 30 1.77 10.08 8.17
N THR A 31 0.80 9.62 7.38
CA THR A 31 -0.38 10.41 7.02
C THR A 31 -1.58 10.05 7.91
N GLN A 32 -2.49 11.01 8.09
CA GLN A 32 -3.79 10.71 8.67
C GLN A 32 -4.59 9.83 7.71
N CYS A 33 -5.34 8.87 8.25
CA CYS A 33 -6.14 7.95 7.45
C CYS A 33 -7.50 8.60 7.08
N PRO A 34 -7.94 8.57 5.81
CA PRO A 34 -9.29 9.00 5.46
C PRO A 34 -10.34 8.07 6.08
N ASP A 35 -11.48 8.64 6.47
CA ASP A 35 -12.56 7.89 7.16
C ASP A 35 -13.05 6.70 6.30
N THR A 36 -13.14 6.90 4.98
CA THR A 36 -13.53 5.84 4.03
C THR A 36 -12.60 4.63 4.02
N VAL A 37 -11.31 4.81 4.33
CA VAL A 37 -10.34 3.70 4.41
C VAL A 37 -10.54 2.93 5.71
N ILE A 38 -10.79 3.64 6.82
CA ILE A 38 -11.09 3.05 8.12
C ILE A 38 -12.36 2.18 8.02
N ASP A 39 -13.42 2.72 7.42
CA ASP A 39 -14.69 2.02 7.23
C ASP A 39 -14.52 0.76 6.37
N ALA A 40 -13.80 0.85 5.24
CA ALA A 40 -13.54 -0.30 4.39
C ALA A 40 -12.79 -1.44 5.10
N ILE A 41 -11.80 -1.10 5.94
CA ILE A 41 -11.08 -2.09 6.75
C ILE A 41 -12.03 -2.70 7.79
N ALA A 42 -12.78 -1.87 8.51
CA ALA A 42 -13.71 -2.33 9.54
C ALA A 42 -14.79 -3.26 8.96
N ASP A 43 -15.36 -2.89 7.81
CA ASP A 43 -16.39 -3.66 7.12
C ASP A 43 -15.83 -5.01 6.63
N TYR A 44 -14.62 -5.04 6.06
CA TYR A 44 -13.97 -6.29 5.69
C TYR A 44 -13.79 -7.22 6.89
N LEU A 45 -13.24 -6.69 7.98
CA LEU A 45 -12.97 -7.46 9.20
C LEU A 45 -14.26 -8.00 9.83
N ARG A 46 -15.36 -7.24 9.78
CA ARG A 46 -16.66 -7.65 10.31
C ARG A 46 -17.36 -8.70 9.45
N SER A 47 -17.26 -8.60 8.12
CA SER A 47 -18.16 -9.30 7.21
C SER A 47 -17.51 -10.38 6.34
N SER A 48 -16.20 -10.31 6.10
CA SER A 48 -15.57 -11.04 4.99
C SER A 48 -14.21 -11.67 5.31
N ASN A 49 -13.60 -11.36 6.47
CA ASN A 49 -12.28 -11.87 6.84
C ASN A 49 -12.23 -13.42 6.83
N ALA A 50 -11.46 -13.97 5.91
CA ALA A 50 -11.33 -15.40 5.67
C ALA A 50 -10.02 -15.74 4.96
N ASN A 51 -9.61 -17.01 5.05
CA ASN A 51 -8.57 -17.54 4.18
C ASN A 51 -9.08 -17.58 2.73
N ILE A 52 -8.15 -17.41 1.78
CA ILE A 52 -8.42 -17.50 0.33
C ILE A 52 -8.63 -18.94 -0.13
N GLY A 53 -9.33 -19.13 -1.26
CA GLY A 53 -9.41 -20.42 -1.98
C GLY A 53 -10.39 -21.45 -1.42
N ALA A 54 -11.30 -21.06 -0.52
CA ALA A 54 -12.38 -21.94 -0.05
C ALA A 54 -13.72 -21.61 -0.72
N SER A 55 -14.67 -22.55 -0.68
CA SER A 55 -15.94 -22.44 -1.41
C SER A 55 -17.01 -21.57 -0.74
N TYR A 56 -16.82 -21.20 0.53
CA TYR A 56 -17.79 -20.40 1.29
C TYR A 56 -17.70 -18.90 0.97
N GLU A 57 -18.80 -18.19 1.23
CA GLU A 57 -19.02 -16.82 0.79
C GLU A 57 -17.92 -15.83 1.18
N THR A 58 -17.46 -15.85 2.43
CA THR A 58 -16.44 -14.90 2.92
C THR A 58 -15.06 -15.15 2.30
N SER A 59 -14.72 -16.41 1.98
CA SER A 59 -13.49 -16.74 1.26
C SER A 59 -13.53 -16.18 -0.17
N ARG A 60 -14.64 -16.39 -0.88
CA ARG A 60 -14.83 -15.84 -2.24
C ARG A 60 -14.76 -14.32 -2.27
N ARG A 61 -15.36 -13.64 -1.30
CA ARG A 61 -15.25 -12.18 -1.14
C ARG A 61 -13.82 -11.72 -0.88
N THR A 62 -13.05 -12.47 -0.09
CA THR A 62 -11.63 -12.19 0.12
C THR A 62 -10.83 -12.39 -1.16
N ASP A 63 -11.09 -13.45 -1.94
CA ASP A 63 -10.43 -13.70 -3.23
C ASP A 63 -10.68 -12.54 -4.23
N GLU A 64 -11.94 -12.08 -4.31
CA GLU A 64 -12.33 -10.93 -5.14
C GLU A 64 -11.64 -9.64 -4.68
N LEU A 65 -11.59 -9.38 -3.36
CA LEU A 65 -10.90 -8.22 -2.79
C LEU A 65 -9.40 -8.22 -3.12
N VAL A 66 -8.73 -9.36 -2.98
CA VAL A 66 -7.30 -9.50 -3.29
C VAL A 66 -7.04 -9.24 -4.77
N THR A 67 -7.86 -9.81 -5.65
CA THR A 67 -7.75 -9.61 -7.11
C THR A 67 -7.93 -8.14 -7.46
N HIS A 68 -9.00 -7.53 -6.96
CA HIS A 68 -9.28 -6.12 -7.20
C HIS A 68 -8.16 -5.21 -6.67
N SER A 69 -7.62 -5.52 -5.48
CA SER A 69 -6.51 -4.74 -4.90
C SER A 69 -5.27 -4.76 -5.79
N ARG A 70 -4.95 -5.90 -6.41
CA ARG A 70 -3.83 -6.03 -7.36
C ARG A 70 -4.07 -5.22 -8.62
N GLU A 71 -5.28 -5.25 -9.18
CA GLU A 71 -5.65 -4.46 -10.37
C GLU A 71 -5.55 -2.95 -10.09
N ARG A 72 -6.03 -2.49 -8.94
CA ARG A 72 -5.97 -1.07 -8.55
C ARG A 72 -4.54 -0.60 -8.32
N ALA A 73 -3.71 -1.43 -7.67
CA ALA A 73 -2.29 -1.14 -7.50
C ALA A 73 -1.54 -1.11 -8.83
N ALA A 74 -1.82 -2.07 -9.73
CA ALA A 74 -1.22 -2.12 -11.06
C ALA A 74 -1.58 -0.89 -11.90
N PHE A 75 -2.85 -0.47 -11.86
CA PHE A 75 -3.29 0.78 -12.49
C PHE A 75 -2.53 2.00 -11.93
N PHE A 76 -2.33 2.06 -10.62
CA PHE A 76 -1.60 3.17 -9.99
C PHE A 76 -0.10 3.17 -10.36
N LEU A 77 0.51 1.99 -10.44
CA LEU A 77 1.94 1.81 -10.75
C LEU A 77 2.24 1.83 -12.27
N GLY A 78 1.23 1.69 -13.12
CA GLY A 78 1.40 1.61 -14.57
C GLY A 78 1.97 0.26 -15.05
N CYS A 79 1.68 -0.83 -14.36
CA CYS A 79 2.16 -2.19 -14.65
C CYS A 79 0.98 -3.18 -14.79
N SER A 80 1.25 -4.47 -15.01
CA SER A 80 0.23 -5.52 -14.96
C SER A 80 0.00 -6.01 -13.52
N SER A 81 -1.17 -6.61 -13.26
CA SER A 81 -1.56 -7.05 -11.91
C SER A 81 -0.76 -8.24 -11.37
N ASP A 82 -0.18 -9.05 -12.25
CA ASP A 82 0.71 -10.16 -11.93
C ASP A 82 2.13 -9.70 -11.56
N GLU A 83 2.51 -8.46 -11.89
CA GLU A 83 3.76 -7.83 -11.45
C GLU A 83 3.67 -7.23 -10.03
N VAL A 84 2.46 -7.12 -9.47
CA VAL A 84 2.24 -6.55 -8.14
C VAL A 84 2.44 -7.62 -7.06
N ALA A 85 3.09 -7.28 -5.95
CA ALA A 85 3.10 -8.10 -4.74
C ALA A 85 2.79 -7.22 -3.51
N PHE A 86 1.93 -7.74 -2.62
CA PHE A 86 1.65 -7.11 -1.34
C PHE A 86 2.52 -7.71 -0.24
N GLY A 87 2.99 -6.85 0.66
CA GLY A 87 3.72 -7.23 1.85
C GLY A 87 3.42 -6.25 2.99
N PRO A 88 3.90 -6.54 4.20
CA PRO A 88 3.52 -5.78 5.40
C PRO A 88 4.13 -4.37 5.44
N SER A 89 5.25 -4.15 4.74
CA SER A 89 5.88 -2.83 4.62
C SER A 89 6.91 -2.82 3.48
N MET A 90 7.35 -1.63 3.06
CA MET A 90 8.47 -1.46 2.13
C MET A 90 9.72 -2.17 2.64
N THR A 91 10.07 -1.98 3.92
CA THR A 91 11.23 -2.64 4.55
C THR A 91 11.16 -4.16 4.46
N ALA A 92 10.02 -4.76 4.79
CA ALA A 92 9.87 -6.22 4.75
C ALA A 92 9.97 -6.76 3.32
N LEU A 93 9.35 -6.07 2.36
CA LEU A 93 9.45 -6.42 0.94
C LEU A 93 10.88 -6.32 0.44
N ASN A 94 11.64 -5.28 0.83
CA ASN A 94 13.01 -5.13 0.39
C ASN A 94 13.93 -6.22 0.99
N PHE A 95 13.73 -6.62 2.24
CA PHE A 95 14.42 -7.79 2.80
C PHE A 95 14.09 -9.10 2.08
N LEU A 96 12.85 -9.27 1.61
CA LEU A 96 12.49 -10.45 0.81
C LEU A 96 13.17 -10.41 -0.57
N LEU A 97 13.18 -9.24 -1.20
CA LEU A 97 13.83 -9.02 -2.48
C LEU A 97 15.35 -9.29 -2.40
N THR A 98 16.03 -8.72 -1.41
CA THR A 98 17.47 -8.92 -1.22
C THR A 98 17.81 -10.37 -0.94
N ARG A 99 17.01 -11.09 -0.12
CA ARG A 99 17.19 -12.54 0.09
C ARG A 99 16.97 -13.37 -1.17
N ALA A 100 16.08 -12.92 -2.05
CA ALA A 100 15.86 -13.58 -3.33
C ALA A 100 17.02 -13.34 -4.30
N PHE A 101 17.46 -12.08 -4.42
CA PHE A 101 18.56 -11.65 -5.27
C PHE A 101 19.92 -12.19 -4.81
N ALA A 102 20.19 -12.25 -3.50
CA ALA A 102 21.45 -12.75 -2.95
C ALA A 102 21.79 -14.18 -3.39
N ARG A 103 20.78 -14.98 -3.77
CA ARG A 103 21.00 -16.33 -4.33
C ARG A 103 21.59 -16.34 -5.74
N THR A 104 21.57 -15.21 -6.44
CA THR A 104 22.10 -15.06 -7.80
C THR A 104 23.44 -14.33 -7.83
N VAL A 105 23.81 -13.64 -6.75
CA VAL A 105 25.05 -12.86 -6.63
C VAL A 105 26.26 -13.78 -6.57
N ARG A 106 27.33 -13.40 -7.27
CA ARG A 106 28.61 -14.11 -7.33
C ARG A 106 29.74 -13.22 -6.81
N GLU A 107 30.88 -13.86 -6.55
CA GLU A 107 32.10 -13.13 -6.25
C GLU A 107 32.45 -12.18 -7.40
N GLY A 108 32.73 -10.92 -7.07
CA GLY A 108 33.02 -9.85 -8.03
C GLY A 108 31.81 -9.06 -8.52
N ASP A 109 30.58 -9.47 -8.20
CA ASP A 109 29.39 -8.64 -8.47
C ASP A 109 29.35 -7.44 -7.50
N GLU A 110 28.88 -6.30 -7.99
CA GLU A 110 28.75 -5.06 -7.22
C GLU A 110 27.29 -4.63 -7.12
N VAL A 111 26.89 -4.16 -5.94
CA VAL A 111 25.56 -3.58 -5.69
C VAL A 111 25.73 -2.08 -5.51
N VAL A 112 25.16 -1.30 -6.41
CA VAL A 112 25.21 0.16 -6.36
C VAL A 112 24.05 0.67 -5.51
N VAL A 113 24.38 1.49 -4.51
CA VAL A 113 23.44 2.13 -3.58
C VAL A 113 23.74 3.63 -3.49
N THR A 114 22.84 4.39 -2.86
CA THR A 114 23.03 5.83 -2.61
C THR A 114 22.81 6.15 -1.13
N ALA A 115 23.63 7.05 -0.59
CA ALA A 115 23.48 7.55 0.78
C ALA A 115 22.23 8.45 0.97
N LEU A 116 21.52 8.78 -0.12
CA LEU A 116 20.25 9.50 -0.09
C LEU A 116 19.05 8.59 0.15
N ASP A 117 19.21 7.28 -0.03
CA ASP A 117 18.13 6.32 0.19
C ASP A 117 17.87 6.12 1.69
N HIS A 118 16.64 5.72 2.00
CA HIS A 118 16.26 5.30 3.33
C HIS A 118 17.04 4.04 3.74
N ASP A 119 17.44 3.90 5.00
CA ASP A 119 18.22 2.75 5.52
C ASP A 119 17.63 1.37 5.20
N ALA A 120 16.31 1.28 5.03
CA ALA A 120 15.64 0.05 4.61
C ALA A 120 15.95 -0.36 3.16
N ASN A 121 16.57 0.50 2.37
CA ASN A 121 16.96 0.29 0.97
C ASN A 121 18.48 0.20 0.75
N VAL A 122 19.29 0.20 1.81
CA VAL A 122 20.76 0.19 1.75
C VAL A 122 21.34 -0.92 2.61
#